data_AF-A0A2E1DYX5-F1
#
_entry.id   AF-A0A2E1DYX5-F1
#
_cell.length_a   1.000
_cell.length_b   1.000
_cell.length_c   1.000
_cell.angle_alpha   90.00
_cell.angle_beta   90.00
_cell.angle_gamma   90.00
#
_symmetry.space_group_name_H-M   'P 1'
#
loop_
_entity.id
_entity.type
_entity.pdbx_description
1 polymer ?
#
loop_
_entity_poly.entity_id
_entity_poly.type
_entity_poly.pdbx_seq_one_letter_code
_entity_poly.pdbx_strand_id
1 'polypeptide(L)'
;VIVVLGIMWIPIMEKIGGGVMYQYLQNVQSYIAPPVTAVFLLGITWKRVNSDAAITTLFMGLFLLILRLGSEIYYQPQISSGEIVSGFLFEFATINFAHMAIILFVFSVVLCVSVSLITAEPDYVKTRGLSFGNLDLNSQEFKEKTYSTVDVILSVILVLMVIGILMYFTG
;
A
#
# COMPACT_ATOMS: atom_id res chain seq x y z
N VAL A 1 16.99 19.22 -15.35
CA VAL A 1 17.01 17.77 -15.07
C VAL A 1 15.60 17.23 -14.83
N ILE A 2 14.89 17.66 -13.79
CA ILE A 2 13.54 17.17 -13.46
C ILE A 2 12.53 17.36 -14.62
N VAL A 3 12.57 18.51 -15.30
CA VAL A 3 11.69 18.78 -16.46
C VAL A 3 11.92 17.80 -17.61
N VAL A 4 13.19 17.49 -17.91
CA VAL A 4 13.54 16.55 -18.99
C VAL A 4 13.08 15.13 -18.65
N LEU A 5 13.25 14.72 -17.40
CA LEU A 5 12.74 13.44 -16.90
C LEU A 5 11.20 13.38 -16.96
N GLY A 6 10.51 14.47 -16.62
CA GLY A 6 9.06 14.57 -16.73
C GLY A 6 8.56 14.41 -18.16
N ILE A 7 9.22 15.06 -19.13
CA ILE A 7 8.88 14.92 -20.56
C ILE A 7 9.11 13.48 -21.04
N MET A 8 10.21 12.86 -20.63
CA MET A 8 10.53 11.46 -20.96
C MET A 8 9.50 10.46 -20.39
N TRP A 9 8.76 10.85 -19.35
CA TRP A 9 7.78 10.00 -18.67
C TRP A 9 6.37 10.04 -19.28
N ILE A 10 6.08 11.01 -20.17
CA ILE A 10 4.80 11.13 -20.88
C ILE A 10 4.36 9.82 -21.58
N PRO A 11 5.19 9.15 -22.40
CA PRO A 11 4.78 7.91 -23.08
C PRO A 11 4.47 6.76 -22.11
N ILE A 12 5.05 6.78 -20.91
CA ILE A 12 4.78 5.79 -19.86
C ILE A 12 3.39 6.02 -19.25
N MET A 13 3.00 7.29 -19.04
CA MET A 13 1.68 7.64 -18.54
C MET A 13 0.56 7.21 -19.50
N GLU A 14 0.77 7.39 -20.80
CA GLU A 14 -0.20 6.96 -21.83
C GLU A 14 -0.38 5.45 -21.85
N LYS A 15 0.71 4.68 -21.70
CA LYS A 15 0.65 3.22 -21.63
C LYS A 15 -0.14 2.79 -20.40
N ILE A 16 0.28 3.10 -19.19
CA ILE A 16 -0.32 2.55 -17.95
C ILE A 16 -1.73 3.10 -17.66
N GLY A 17 -2.03 4.34 -18.04
CA GLY A 17 -3.28 5.02 -17.68
C GLY A 17 -4.43 4.84 -18.67
N GLY A 18 -4.23 4.14 -19.79
CA GLY A 18 -5.25 4.05 -20.85
C GLY A 18 -5.72 5.41 -21.38
N GLY A 19 -4.86 6.44 -21.29
CA GLY A 19 -5.18 7.83 -21.65
C GLY A 19 -5.79 8.70 -20.55
N VAL A 20 -6.06 8.18 -19.34
CA VAL A 20 -6.61 8.94 -18.21
C VAL A 20 -5.58 9.09 -17.09
N MET A 21 -5.14 10.33 -16.83
CA MET A 21 -4.11 10.63 -15.82
C MET A 21 -4.48 10.13 -14.41
N TYR A 22 -5.75 10.20 -14.03
CA TYR A 22 -6.22 9.71 -12.73
C TYR A 22 -6.03 8.20 -12.58
N GLN A 23 -6.31 7.43 -13.64
CA GLN A 23 -6.14 5.98 -13.66
C GLN A 23 -4.66 5.62 -13.47
N TYR A 24 -3.76 6.32 -14.17
CA TYR A 24 -2.32 6.16 -14.01
C TYR A 24 -1.87 6.38 -12.56
N LEU A 25 -2.29 7.49 -11.94
CA LEU A 25 -1.93 7.80 -10.56
C LEU A 25 -2.46 6.74 -9.59
N GLN A 26 -3.70 6.30 -9.76
CA GLN A 26 -4.28 5.24 -8.94
C GLN A 26 -3.56 3.90 -9.11
N ASN A 27 -3.19 3.53 -10.34
CA ASN A 27 -2.43 2.30 -10.60
C ASN A 27 -1.09 2.34 -9.87
N VAL A 28 -0.31 3.42 -10.05
CA VAL A 28 1.00 3.56 -9.41
C VAL A 28 0.89 3.58 -7.88
N GLN A 29 -0.08 4.32 -7.33
CA GLN A 29 -0.31 4.36 -5.89
C GLN A 29 -0.71 2.99 -5.33
N SER A 30 -1.56 2.26 -6.04
CA SER A 30 -2.02 0.92 -5.63
C SER A 30 -0.91 -0.11 -5.57
N TYR A 31 0.20 0.11 -6.27
CA TYR A 31 1.35 -0.77 -6.22
C TYR A 31 2.38 -0.38 -5.14
N ILE A 32 2.51 0.92 -4.83
CA ILE A 32 3.48 1.44 -3.84
C ILE A 32 2.91 1.44 -2.42
N ALA A 33 1.62 1.77 -2.26
CA ALA A 33 1.00 1.88 -0.95
C ALA A 33 1.02 0.57 -0.13
N PRO A 34 0.75 -0.63 -0.69
CA PRO A 34 0.58 -1.84 0.10
C PRO A 34 1.80 -2.25 0.94
N PRO A 35 3.05 -2.29 0.41
CA PRO A 35 4.22 -2.62 1.20
C PRO A 35 4.49 -1.61 2.32
N VAL A 36 4.30 -0.32 2.05
CA VAL A 36 4.47 0.75 3.03
C VAL A 36 3.45 0.62 4.15
N THR A 37 2.17 0.41 3.81
CA THR A 37 1.09 0.20 4.78
C THR A 37 1.33 -1.07 5.60
N ALA A 38 1.79 -2.17 5.01
CA ALA A 38 2.08 -3.41 5.71
C ALA A 38 3.17 -3.21 6.78
N VAL A 39 4.29 -2.60 6.41
CA VAL A 39 5.39 -2.31 7.35
C VAL A 39 4.96 -1.35 8.44
N PHE A 40 4.21 -0.30 8.10
CA PHE A 40 3.73 0.68 9.08
C PHE A 40 2.73 0.07 10.07
N LEU A 41 1.74 -0.66 9.57
CA LEU A 41 0.72 -1.30 10.40
C LEU A 41 1.33 -2.36 11.31
N LEU A 42 2.22 -3.22 10.79
CA LEU A 42 2.93 -4.21 11.59
C LEU A 42 3.90 -3.56 12.57
N GLY A 43 4.59 -2.49 12.19
CA GLY A 43 5.49 -1.75 13.07
C GLY A 43 4.78 -1.17 14.30
N ILE A 44 3.54 -0.70 14.13
CA ILE A 44 2.72 -0.22 15.25
C ILE A 44 2.11 -1.38 16.05
N THR A 45 1.57 -2.39 15.37
CA THR A 45 0.80 -3.46 16.04
C THR A 45 1.67 -4.54 16.67
N TRP A 46 2.89 -4.75 16.18
CA TRP A 46 3.73 -5.87 16.59
C TRP A 46 5.15 -5.46 16.96
N LYS A 47 5.45 -5.55 18.26
CA LYS A 47 6.74 -5.16 18.87
C LYS A 47 7.98 -5.90 18.35
N ARG A 48 7.81 -7.00 17.62
CA ARG A 48 8.92 -7.82 17.11
C ARG A 48 9.45 -7.33 15.76
N VAL A 49 8.71 -6.44 15.08
CA VAL A 49 9.17 -5.88 13.81
C VAL A 49 10.46 -5.11 14.04
N ASN A 50 11.49 -5.47 13.29
CA ASN A 50 12.79 -4.82 13.32
C ASN A 50 13.02 -4.02 12.02
N SER A 51 14.03 -3.14 12.04
CA SER A 51 14.37 -2.30 10.89
C SER A 51 14.74 -3.13 9.66
N ASP A 52 15.39 -4.27 9.85
CA ASP A 52 15.81 -5.14 8.75
C ASP A 52 14.61 -5.78 8.05
N ALA A 53 13.60 -6.24 8.79
CA ALA A 53 12.34 -6.76 8.26
C ALA A 53 11.56 -5.67 7.51
N ALA A 54 11.52 -4.45 8.06
CA ALA A 54 10.90 -3.31 7.40
C ALA A 54 11.59 -2.98 6.06
N ILE A 55 12.92 -2.87 6.07
CA ILE A 55 13.73 -2.53 4.90
C ILE A 55 13.63 -3.62 3.83
N THR A 56 13.80 -4.88 4.21
CA THR A 56 13.69 -6.02 3.28
C THR A 56 12.30 -6.11 2.64
N THR A 57 11.23 -5.88 3.42
CA THR A 57 9.86 -5.84 2.90
C THR A 57 9.66 -4.71 1.90
N LEU A 58 10.17 -3.51 2.19
CA LEU A 58 10.09 -2.36 1.28
C LEU A 58 10.85 -2.61 -0.02
N PHE A 59 12.06 -3.16 0.05
CA PHE A 59 12.85 -3.48 -1.15
C PHE A 59 12.22 -4.59 -1.98
N MET A 60 11.69 -5.64 -1.34
CA MET A 60 10.99 -6.72 -2.05
C MET A 60 9.68 -6.23 -2.68
N GLY A 61 8.95 -5.35 -1.99
CA GLY A 61 7.79 -4.66 -2.56
C GLY A 61 8.14 -3.79 -3.76
N LEU A 62 9.23 -3.03 -3.68
CA LEU A 62 9.76 -2.23 -4.79
C LEU A 62 10.20 -3.10 -5.97
N PHE A 63 10.83 -4.24 -5.71
CA PHE A 63 11.22 -5.19 -6.76
C PHE A 63 10.00 -5.75 -7.50
N LEU A 64 8.97 -6.18 -6.76
CA LEU A 64 7.71 -6.66 -7.36
C LEU A 64 6.98 -5.56 -8.12
N LEU A 65 7.02 -4.32 -7.65
CA LEU A 65 6.50 -3.14 -8.36
C LEU A 65 7.18 -2.97 -9.73
N ILE A 66 8.52 -2.96 -9.75
CA ILE A 66 9.29 -2.79 -10.99
C ILE A 66 9.01 -3.94 -11.96
N LEU A 67 8.94 -5.17 -11.46
CA LEU A 67 8.59 -6.35 -12.26
C LEU A 67 7.18 -6.22 -12.85
N ARG A 68 6.21 -5.77 -12.05
CA ARG A 68 4.81 -5.56 -12.47
C ARG A 68 4.69 -4.48 -13.54
N LEU A 69 5.25 -3.30 -13.29
CA LEU A 69 5.21 -2.17 -14.21
C LEU A 69 5.99 -2.47 -15.49
N GLY A 70 7.15 -3.12 -15.38
CA GLY A 70 7.93 -3.56 -16.54
C GLY A 70 7.15 -4.54 -17.40
N SER A 71 6.46 -5.50 -16.79
CA SER A 71 5.61 -6.47 -17.49
C SER A 71 4.40 -5.78 -18.15
N GLU A 72 3.73 -4.87 -17.44
CA GLU A 72 2.59 -4.11 -17.97
C GLU A 72 2.99 -3.25 -19.19
N ILE A 73 4.12 -2.53 -19.10
CA ILE A 73 4.64 -1.72 -20.22
C ILE A 73 5.06 -2.59 -21.41
N TYR A 74 5.65 -3.77 -21.15
CA TYR A 74 6.13 -4.69 -22.18
C TYR A 74 4.97 -5.37 -22.93
N TYR A 75 3.98 -5.88 -22.19
CA TYR A 75 2.82 -6.56 -22.75
C TYR A 75 1.68 -5.61 -23.17
N GLN A 76 1.86 -4.30 -23.04
CA GLN A 76 0.84 -3.31 -23.39
C GLN A 76 0.31 -3.44 -24.83
N PRO A 77 1.15 -3.71 -25.85
CA PRO A 77 0.66 -3.93 -27.22
C PRO A 77 -0.29 -5.12 -27.32
N GLN A 78 0.02 -6.23 -26.63
CA GLN A 78 -0.78 -7.47 -26.62
C GLN A 78 -2.06 -7.31 -25.79
N ILE A 79 -1.98 -6.60 -24.66
CA ILE A 79 -3.15 -6.24 -23.84
C ILE A 79 -4.11 -5.36 -24.65
N SER A 80 -3.58 -4.40 -25.43
CA SER A 80 -4.39 -3.50 -26.25
C SER A 80 -4.96 -4.17 -27.51
N SER A 81 -4.33 -5.21 -28.05
CA SER A 81 -4.82 -5.97 -29.20
C SER A 81 -5.76 -7.12 -28.81
N GLY A 82 -5.86 -7.44 -27.52
CA GLY A 82 -6.64 -8.58 -27.03
C GLY A 82 -6.00 -9.95 -27.31
N GLU A 83 -4.73 -9.98 -27.70
CA GLU A 83 -4.00 -11.23 -27.91
C GLU A 83 -3.62 -11.87 -26.57
N ILE A 84 -4.06 -13.12 -26.37
CA ILE A 84 -3.72 -13.89 -25.17
C ILE A 84 -2.37 -14.58 -25.43
N VAL A 85 -1.33 -14.11 -24.75
CA VAL A 85 -0.01 -14.75 -24.77
C VAL A 85 0.13 -15.62 -23.52
N SER A 86 0.45 -16.90 -23.68
CA SER A 86 0.72 -17.79 -22.55
C SER A 86 2.06 -17.43 -21.89
N GLY A 87 2.01 -16.83 -20.70
CA GLY A 87 3.20 -16.54 -19.91
C GLY A 87 2.87 -15.97 -18.54
N PHE A 88 3.62 -16.39 -17.52
CA PHE A 88 3.43 -15.91 -16.13
C PHE A 88 3.49 -14.38 -16.03
N LEU A 89 4.37 -13.73 -16.80
CA LEU A 89 4.48 -12.27 -16.81
C LEU A 89 3.27 -11.58 -17.49
N PHE A 90 2.59 -12.25 -18.43
CA PHE A 90 1.38 -11.73 -19.06
C PHE A 90 0.16 -11.87 -18.13
N GLU A 91 0.00 -13.01 -17.47
CA GLU A 91 -1.01 -13.17 -16.42
C GLU A 91 -0.79 -12.18 -15.27
N PHE A 92 0.46 -12.05 -14.82
CA PHE A 92 0.84 -11.05 -13.84
C PHE A 92 0.55 -9.63 -14.33
N ALA A 93 0.76 -9.34 -15.63
CA ALA A 93 0.51 -8.04 -16.24
C ALA A 93 -0.98 -7.66 -16.35
N THR A 94 -1.87 -8.65 -16.48
CA THR A 94 -3.30 -8.46 -16.77
C THR A 94 -4.19 -8.39 -15.53
N ILE A 95 -3.68 -8.74 -14.35
CA ILE A 95 -4.44 -8.64 -13.08
C ILE A 95 -4.84 -7.19 -12.81
N ASN A 96 -6.10 -6.94 -12.45
CA ASN A 96 -6.54 -5.60 -12.10
C ASN A 96 -5.70 -4.98 -10.95
N PHE A 97 -5.36 -3.70 -11.07
CA PHE A 97 -4.46 -3.02 -10.15
C PHE A 97 -4.89 -3.10 -8.67
N ALA A 98 -6.19 -3.07 -8.38
CA ALA A 98 -6.72 -3.13 -7.02
C ALA A 98 -6.59 -4.53 -6.40
N HIS A 99 -6.80 -5.58 -7.20
CA HIS A 99 -6.58 -6.96 -6.75
C HIS A 99 -5.10 -7.21 -6.49
N MET A 100 -4.24 -6.69 -7.36
CA MET A 100 -2.80 -6.77 -7.19
C MET A 100 -2.34 -6.07 -5.90
N ALA A 101 -2.94 -4.93 -5.55
CA ALA A 101 -2.65 -4.23 -4.30
C ALA A 101 -2.91 -5.09 -3.06
N ILE A 102 -4.01 -5.85 -3.04
CA ILE A 102 -4.34 -6.78 -1.94
C ILE A 102 -3.33 -7.92 -1.88
N ILE A 103 -2.97 -8.50 -3.02
CA ILE A 103 -1.98 -9.59 -3.08
C ILE A 103 -0.61 -9.10 -2.57
N LEU A 104 -0.17 -7.92 -3.01
CA LEU A 104 1.06 -7.29 -2.55
C LEU A 104 1.02 -6.99 -1.05
N PHE A 105 -0.11 -6.50 -0.53
CA PHE A 105 -0.28 -6.26 0.90
C PHE A 105 -0.06 -7.53 1.71
N VAL A 106 -0.77 -8.61 1.36
CA VAL A 106 -0.68 -9.90 2.07
C VAL A 106 0.74 -10.47 1.96
N PHE A 107 1.34 -10.42 0.77
CA PHE A 107 2.73 -10.83 0.57
C PHE A 107 3.69 -10.04 1.46
N SER A 108 3.58 -8.71 1.50
CA SER A 108 4.42 -7.85 2.34
C SER A 108 4.22 -8.13 3.83
N VAL A 109 3.00 -8.42 4.28
CA VAL A 109 2.72 -8.83 5.67
C VAL A 109 3.44 -10.14 5.99
N VAL A 110 3.27 -11.17 5.16
CA VAL A 110 3.90 -12.49 5.36
C VAL A 110 5.43 -12.39 5.35
N LEU A 111 5.99 -11.60 4.42
CA LEU A 111 7.43 -11.39 4.31
C LEU A 111 7.97 -10.66 5.55
N CYS A 112 7.35 -9.53 5.92
CA CYS A 112 7.75 -8.76 7.10
C CYS A 112 7.70 -9.65 8.36
N VAL A 113 6.65 -10.46 8.49
CA VAL A 113 6.52 -11.40 9.61
C VAL A 113 7.64 -12.43 9.60
N SER A 114 7.86 -13.10 8.47
CA SER A 114 8.87 -14.14 8.35
C SER A 114 10.28 -13.61 8.63
N VAL A 115 10.64 -12.46 8.05
CA VAL A 115 11.96 -11.84 8.26
C VAL A 115 12.11 -11.35 9.70
N SER A 116 11.07 -10.78 10.31
CA SER A 116 11.08 -10.37 11.72
C SER A 116 11.28 -11.55 12.68
N LEU A 117 10.80 -12.74 12.34
CA LEU A 117 11.00 -13.95 13.16
C LEU A 117 12.41 -14.53 13.03
N ILE A 118 13.02 -14.44 11.85
CA ILE A 118 14.33 -15.03 11.53
C ILE A 118 15.48 -14.10 11.92
N THR A 119 15.26 -12.78 11.88
CA THR A 119 16.29 -11.78 12.18
C THR A 119 16.37 -11.49 13.68
N ALA A 120 17.45 -10.85 14.12
CA ALA A 120 17.68 -10.51 15.52
C ALA A 120 16.53 -9.68 16.12
N GLU A 121 16.36 -9.82 17.43
CA GLU A 121 15.36 -9.08 18.19
C GLU A 121 15.60 -7.56 18.05
N PRO A 122 14.52 -6.77 17.89
CA PRO A 122 14.65 -5.31 17.77
C PRO A 122 15.19 -4.68 19.05
N ASP A 123 15.93 -3.59 18.89
CA ASP A 123 16.34 -2.75 20.01
C ASP A 123 15.10 -2.08 20.64
N TYR A 124 14.67 -2.63 21.78
CA TYR A 124 13.48 -2.18 22.51
C TYR A 124 13.62 -0.73 23.03
N VAL A 125 14.84 -0.18 23.13
CA VAL A 125 15.06 1.21 23.54
C VAL A 125 14.68 2.17 22.41
N LYS A 126 14.98 1.81 21.15
CA LYS A 126 14.65 2.62 19.96
C LYS A 126 13.18 2.55 19.56
N THR A 127 12.48 1.50 19.94
CA THR A 127 11.06 1.26 19.59
C THR A 127 10.09 1.61 20.73
N ARG A 128 10.59 2.17 21.83
CA ARG A 128 9.79 2.56 23.00
C ARG A 128 8.80 3.67 22.62
N GLY A 129 7.52 3.45 22.86
CA GLY A 129 6.44 4.40 22.51
C GLY A 129 6.03 4.44 21.04
N LEU A 130 6.67 3.65 20.15
CA LEU A 130 6.38 3.61 18.72
C LEU A 130 5.46 2.44 18.29
N SER A 131 5.31 1.42 19.15
CA SER A 131 4.43 0.28 18.91
C SER A 131 3.53 0.01 20.12
N PHE A 132 2.32 -0.50 19.90
CA PHE A 132 1.33 -0.80 20.95
C PHE A 132 1.92 -1.69 22.06
N GLY A 133 2.83 -2.60 21.71
CA GLY A 133 3.49 -3.50 22.67
C GLY A 133 4.57 -2.85 23.55
N ASN A 134 4.99 -1.63 23.21
CA ASN A 134 6.00 -0.82 23.92
C ASN A 134 5.45 0.55 24.33
N LEU A 135 4.12 0.71 24.34
CA LEU A 135 3.46 1.92 24.85
C LEU A 135 3.53 1.97 26.37
N ASP A 136 3.98 3.10 26.90
CA ASP A 136 3.80 3.42 28.30
C ASP A 136 2.35 3.87 28.54
N LEU A 137 1.47 2.91 28.77
CA LEU A 137 0.05 3.13 29.08
C LEU A 137 -0.17 3.95 30.37
N ASN A 138 0.87 4.22 31.15
CA ASN A 138 0.85 5.04 32.36
C ASN A 138 1.28 6.51 32.10
N SER A 139 1.70 6.87 30.89
CA SER A 139 1.98 8.25 30.53
C SER A 139 0.68 9.09 30.52
N GLN A 140 0.70 10.23 31.22
CA GLN A 140 -0.47 11.12 31.40
C GLN A 140 -1.02 11.63 30.05
N GLU A 141 -0.22 11.65 28.98
CA GLU A 141 -0.61 12.09 27.63
C GLU A 141 -1.69 11.21 26.97
N PHE A 142 -1.76 9.90 27.26
CA PHE A 142 -2.80 9.02 26.71
C PHE A 142 -4.13 9.14 27.46
N LYS A 143 -4.11 9.57 28.72
CA LYS A 143 -5.34 9.79 29.52
C LYS A 143 -6.04 11.11 29.18
N GLU A 144 -5.32 12.10 28.67
CA GLU A 144 -5.88 13.45 28.42
C GLU A 144 -6.52 13.66 27.05
N LYS A 145 -6.41 12.73 26.10
CA LYS A 145 -7.15 12.81 24.82
C LYS A 145 -8.28 11.79 24.75
N THR A 146 -9.25 11.97 25.62
CA THR A 146 -10.57 11.36 25.47
C THR A 146 -11.31 12.16 24.39
N TYR A 147 -11.52 11.54 23.22
CA TYR A 147 -12.32 12.08 22.12
C TYR A 147 -13.55 12.83 22.64
N SER A 148 -13.77 14.05 22.15
CA SER A 148 -14.92 14.85 22.59
C SER A 148 -16.20 14.14 22.15
N THR A 149 -17.27 14.21 22.95
CA THR A 149 -18.61 13.75 22.55
C THR A 149 -19.03 14.33 21.19
N VAL A 150 -18.52 15.52 20.86
CA VAL A 150 -18.70 16.17 19.54
C VAL A 150 -18.04 15.38 18.42
N ASP A 151 -16.82 14.85 18.60
CA ASP A 151 -16.10 14.07 17.59
C ASP A 151 -16.85 12.77 17.28
N VAL A 152 -17.42 12.14 18.31
CA VAL A 152 -18.24 10.93 18.17
C VAL A 152 -19.52 11.23 17.40
N ILE A 153 -20.25 12.29 17.78
CA ILE A 153 -21.50 12.68 17.10
C ILE A 153 -21.23 13.02 15.63
N LEU A 154 -20.20 13.81 15.34
CA LEU A 154 -19.82 14.16 13.96
C LEU A 154 -19.42 12.92 13.15
N SER A 155 -18.70 11.97 13.75
CA SER A 155 -18.33 10.71 13.10
C SER A 155 -19.55 9.87 12.75
N VAL A 156 -20.53 9.77 13.67
CA VAL A 156 -21.79 9.03 13.42
C VAL A 156 -22.61 9.69 12.32
N ILE A 157 -22.74 11.02 12.33
CA ILE A 157 -23.44 11.77 11.28
C ILE A 157 -22.76 11.54 9.92
N LEU A 158 -21.43 11.60 9.86
CA LEU A 158 -20.68 11.37 8.63
C LEU A 158 -20.91 9.96 8.08
N VAL A 159 -20.89 8.93 8.94
CA VAL A 159 -21.18 7.54 8.54
C VAL A 159 -22.62 7.40 8.01
N LEU A 160 -23.60 7.97 8.70
CA LEU A 160 -25.01 7.95 8.25
C LEU A 160 -25.20 8.67 6.92
N MET A 161 -24.51 9.80 6.71
CA MET A 161 -24.53 10.54 5.44
C MET A 161 -23.96 9.70 4.30
N VAL A 162 -22.81 9.05 4.50
CA VAL A 162 -22.19 8.18 3.49
C VAL A 162 -23.11 7.01 3.15
N ILE A 163 -23.68 6.34 4.15
CA ILE A 163 -24.64 5.24 3.95
C ILE A 163 -25.88 5.73 3.19
N GLY A 164 -26.42 6.89 3.56
CA GLY A 164 -27.58 7.50 2.89
C GLY A 164 -27.33 7.81 1.42
N ILE A 165 -26.18 8.40 1.09
CA ILE A 165 -25.76 8.66 -0.30
C ILE A 165 -25.62 7.35 -1.06
N LEU A 166 -24.92 6.36 -0.51
CA LEU A 166 -24.74 5.07 -1.16
C LEU A 166 -26.10 4.42 -1.44
N MET A 167 -27.00 4.36 -0.46
CA MET A 167 -28.34 3.79 -0.67
C MET A 167 -29.14 4.54 -1.75
N TYR A 168 -29.04 5.87 -1.81
CA TYR A 168 -29.72 6.67 -2.83
C TYR A 168 -29.24 6.38 -4.26
N PHE A 169 -27.93 6.16 -4.46
CA PHE A 169 -27.36 5.88 -5.77
C PHE A 169 -27.34 4.38 -6.15
N THR A 170 -27.64 3.48 -5.21
CA THR A 170 -27.71 2.03 -5.46
C THR A 170 -29.14 1.52 -5.66
N GLY A 171 -30.15 2.35 -5.38
CA GLY A 171 -31.57 2.09 -5.70
C GLY A 171 -31.98 2.73 -7.02
#